data_AF-A0A257J5U6-F1
#
_entry.id   AF-A0A257J5U6-F1
#
_cell.length_a   1.000
_cell.length_b   1.000
_cell.length_c   1.000
_cell.angle_alpha   90.00
_cell.angle_beta   90.00
_cell.angle_gamma   90.00
#
_symmetry.space_group_name_H-M   'P 1'
#
loop_
_entity.id
_entity.type
_entity.pdbx_description
1 polymer ?
#
loop_
_entity_poly.entity_id
_entity_poly.type
_entity_poly.pdbx_seq_one_letter_code
_entity_poly.pdbx_strand_id
1 'polypeptide(L)'
;MMFSSPNFVDPDFIGRDRETAFSELNESLRRIQKKLGDENFAKLMEMSNRMRVHFEADPNNDNDETIKGRNIILDMEDILKSCMKRRS
;
A
#
# COMPACT_ATOMS: atom_id res chain seq x y z
N MET A 1 -25.84 -9.76 4.29
CA MET A 1 -24.91 -10.88 4.53
C MET A 1 -23.51 -10.34 4.34
N MET A 2 -22.82 -10.05 5.46
CA MET A 2 -21.45 -9.55 5.50
C MET A 2 -20.52 -10.76 5.47
N PHE A 3 -19.70 -10.88 4.43
CA PHE A 3 -18.46 -11.63 4.58
C PHE A 3 -17.59 -10.78 5.49
N SER A 4 -17.42 -11.22 6.74
CA SER A 4 -16.42 -10.66 7.63
C SER A 4 -15.05 -10.91 6.99
N SER A 5 -14.60 -9.96 6.19
CA SER A 5 -13.21 -9.90 5.73
C SER A 5 -12.32 -9.95 6.97
N PRO A 6 -11.32 -10.85 7.01
CA PRO A 6 -10.54 -11.07 8.22
C PRO A 6 -9.86 -9.77 8.62
N ASN A 7 -10.32 -9.21 9.74
CA ASN A 7 -9.84 -7.98 10.33
C ASN A 7 -8.32 -8.04 10.38
N PHE A 8 -7.67 -7.22 9.57
CA PHE A 8 -6.24 -6.97 9.71
C PHE A 8 -6.11 -6.16 10.99
N VAL A 9 -5.87 -6.84 12.13
CA VAL A 9 -5.55 -6.18 13.40
C VAL A 9 -4.08 -5.77 13.35
N ASP A 10 -3.75 -4.96 12.35
CA ASP A 10 -2.42 -4.41 12.17
C ASP A 10 -2.44 -3.00 12.75
N PRO A 11 -1.53 -2.67 13.68
CA PRO A 11 -1.53 -1.37 14.36
C PRO A 11 -1.36 -0.18 13.40
N ASP A 12 -0.87 -0.40 12.16
CA ASP A 12 -0.83 0.62 11.11
C ASP A 12 -2.18 0.84 10.40
N PHE A 13 -3.10 -0.13 10.46
CA PHE A 13 -4.39 -0.14 9.77
C PHE A 13 -5.60 -0.29 10.71
N ILE A 14 -5.44 0.11 11.99
CA ILE A 14 -6.44 -0.07 13.05
C ILE A 14 -7.83 0.38 12.58
N GLY A 15 -8.76 -0.57 12.50
CA GLY A 15 -10.17 -0.32 12.24
C GLY A 15 -10.53 0.00 10.78
N ARG A 16 -9.61 -0.13 9.82
CA ARG A 16 -9.92 -0.02 8.39
C ARG A 16 -9.90 -1.39 7.72
N ASP A 17 -10.91 -1.63 6.89
CA ASP A 17 -10.95 -2.80 6.01
C ASP A 17 -9.79 -2.71 4.99
N ARG A 18 -9.20 -3.86 4.65
CA ARG A 18 -8.06 -3.95 3.73
C ARG A 18 -8.37 -3.21 2.42
N GLU A 19 -9.55 -3.44 1.85
CA GLU A 19 -9.97 -2.81 0.60
C GLU A 19 -10.07 -1.29 0.73
N THR A 20 -10.52 -0.80 1.89
CA THR A 20 -10.63 0.65 2.16
C THR A 20 -9.24 1.29 2.20
N ALA A 21 -8.29 0.70 2.92
CA ALA A 21 -6.94 1.22 3.00
C ALA A 21 -6.22 1.21 1.63
N PHE A 22 -6.35 0.13 0.86
CA PHE A 22 -5.82 0.07 -0.51
C PHE A 22 -6.49 1.08 -1.45
N SER A 23 -7.81 1.27 -1.32
CA SER A 23 -8.55 2.25 -2.10
C SER A 23 -8.09 3.68 -1.79
N GLU A 24 -7.92 4.02 -0.52
CA GLU A 24 -7.41 5.33 -0.10
C GLU A 24 -5.96 5.58 -0.56
N LEU A 25 -5.10 4.54 -0.51
CA LEU A 25 -3.73 4.62 -1.03
C LEU A 25 -3.72 4.89 -2.53
N ASN A 26 -4.49 4.12 -3.31
CA ASN A 26 -4.58 4.29 -4.76
C ASN A 26 -5.18 5.64 -5.15
N GLU A 27 -6.18 6.12 -4.41
CA GLU A 27 -6.76 7.46 -4.63
C GLU A 27 -5.71 8.54 -4.35
N SER A 28 -4.97 8.41 -3.24
CA SER A 28 -3.88 9.33 -2.89
C SER A 28 -2.80 9.36 -3.98
N LEU A 29 -2.36 8.19 -4.46
CA LEU A 29 -1.41 8.07 -5.56
C LEU A 29 -1.92 8.74 -6.84
N ARG A 30 -3.20 8.58 -7.20
CA ARG A 30 -3.79 9.29 -8.35
C ARG A 30 -3.78 10.81 -8.16
N ARG A 31 -4.09 11.31 -6.96
CA ARG A 31 -4.05 12.76 -6.67
C ARG A 31 -2.65 13.34 -6.88
N ILE A 32 -1.60 12.59 -6.54
CA ILE A 32 -0.21 13.01 -6.74
C ILE A 32 0.43 12.49 -8.04
N GLN A 33 -0.31 11.81 -8.91
CA GLN A 33 0.19 11.31 -10.21
C GLN A 33 0.84 12.42 -11.03
N LYS A 34 0.21 13.60 -11.11
CA LYS A 34 0.75 14.78 -11.81
C LYS A 34 2.08 15.27 -11.22
N LYS A 35 2.35 14.99 -9.95
CA LYS A 35 3.60 15.37 -9.26
C LYS A 35 4.68 14.28 -9.37
N LEU A 36 4.26 13.01 -9.39
CA LEU A 36 5.12 11.83 -9.50
C LEU A 36 5.65 11.59 -10.92
N GLY A 37 4.85 11.91 -11.93
CA GLY A 37 5.08 11.49 -13.31
C GLY A 37 4.59 10.06 -13.57
N ASP A 38 4.25 9.76 -14.82
CA ASP A 38 3.64 8.49 -15.22
C ASP A 38 4.51 7.27 -14.89
N GLU A 39 5.84 7.39 -14.98
CA GLU A 39 6.78 6.29 -14.67
C GLU A 39 6.77 5.91 -13.19
N ASN A 40 6.88 6.90 -12.28
CA ASN A 40 6.85 6.63 -10.84
C ASN A 40 5.44 6.21 -10.40
N PHE A 41 4.39 6.76 -11.02
CA PHE A 41 3.02 6.35 -10.75
C PHE A 41 2.77 4.89 -11.13
N ALA A 42 3.19 4.46 -12.32
CA ALA A 42 3.06 3.06 -12.75
C ALA A 42 3.80 2.11 -11.79
N LYS A 43 5.02 2.50 -11.36
CA LYS A 43 5.80 1.73 -10.39
C LYS A 43 5.10 1.61 -9.03
N LEU A 44 4.56 2.72 -8.50
CA LEU A 44 3.82 2.71 -7.24
C LEU A 44 2.51 1.92 -7.35
N MET A 45 1.81 1.97 -8.48
CA MET A 45 0.62 1.13 -8.69
C MET A 45 0.96 -0.36 -8.71
N GLU A 46 2.06 -0.75 -9.35
CA GLU A 46 2.52 -2.14 -9.36
C GLU A 46 2.90 -2.62 -7.94
N MET A 47 3.64 -1.79 -7.19
CA MET A 47 4.01 -2.07 -5.81
C MET A 47 2.77 -2.17 -4.89
N SER A 48 1.75 -1.31 -5.08
CA SER A 48 0.47 -1.36 -4.36
C SER A 48 -0.24 -2.69 -4.59
N ASN A 49 -0.25 -3.18 -5.83
CA ASN A 49 -0.86 -4.46 -6.16
C ASN A 49 -0.07 -5.65 -5.59
N ARG A 50 1.27 -5.60 -5.63
CA ARG A 50 2.13 -6.64 -5.02
C ARG A 50 1.96 -6.69 -3.50
N MET A 51 1.87 -5.54 -2.85
CA MET A 51 1.52 -5.43 -1.43
C MET A 51 0.21 -6.17 -1.17
N ARG A 52 -0.87 -5.84 -1.91
CA ARG A 52 -2.18 -6.51 -1.76
C ARG A 52 -2.08 -8.03 -1.79
N VAL A 53 -1.31 -8.59 -2.72
CA VAL A 53 -1.10 -10.04 -2.83
C VAL A 53 -0.42 -10.62 -1.59
N HIS A 54 0.60 -9.97 -1.02
CA HIS A 54 1.26 -10.43 0.20
C HIS A 54 0.32 -10.38 1.43
N PHE A 55 -0.50 -9.33 1.53
CA PHE A 55 -1.50 -9.22 2.61
C PHE A 55 -2.68 -10.18 2.44
N GLU A 56 -3.04 -10.55 1.20
CA GLU A 56 -4.03 -11.60 0.91
C GLU A 56 -3.48 -13.00 1.17
N ALA A 57 -2.20 -13.23 0.90
CA ALA A 57 -1.53 -14.51 1.11
C ALA A 57 -1.37 -14.87 2.60
N ASP A 58 -1.35 -13.88 3.50
CA ASP A 58 -1.18 -14.08 4.94
C ASP A 58 -2.25 -13.36 5.76
N PRO A 59 -3.51 -13.84 5.72
CA PRO A 59 -4.62 -13.20 6.41
C PRO A 59 -4.54 -13.29 7.94
N ASN A 60 -3.74 -14.20 8.49
CA ASN A 60 -3.58 -14.44 9.92
C ASN A 60 -2.26 -13.92 10.49
N ASN A 61 -1.42 -13.27 9.67
CA ASN A 61 -0.09 -12.81 10.08
C ASN A 61 0.79 -13.94 10.66
N ASP A 62 0.73 -15.12 10.04
CA ASP A 62 1.45 -16.32 10.47
C ASP A 62 2.77 -16.52 9.71
N ASN A 63 2.94 -15.88 8.54
CA ASN A 63 3.93 -16.32 7.56
C ASN A 63 4.94 -15.23 7.13
N ASP A 64 5.15 -14.19 7.93
CA ASP A 64 6.04 -13.05 7.64
C ASP A 64 5.73 -12.29 6.32
N GLU A 65 4.70 -12.68 5.57
CA GLU A 65 4.30 -12.01 4.33
C GLU A 65 3.74 -10.62 4.61
N THR A 66 3.10 -10.42 5.77
CA THR A 66 2.75 -9.09 6.27
C THR A 66 3.97 -8.18 6.38
N ILE A 67 5.13 -8.71 6.79
CA ILE A 67 6.39 -7.95 6.87
C ILE A 67 6.87 -7.58 5.47
N LYS A 68 6.77 -8.51 4.50
CA LYS A 68 7.08 -8.21 3.09
C LYS A 68 6.16 -7.13 2.53
N GLY A 69 4.88 -7.21 2.84
CA GLY A 69 3.89 -6.19 2.53
C GLY A 69 4.26 -4.82 3.12
N ARG A 70 4.64 -4.75 4.40
CA ARG A 70 5.11 -3.52 5.06
C ARG A 70 6.39 -2.98 4.45
N ASN A 71 7.35 -3.84 4.11
CA ASN A 71 8.57 -3.42 3.43
C ASN A 71 8.28 -2.76 2.07
N ILE A 72 7.27 -3.23 1.34
CA ILE A 72 6.84 -2.59 0.10
C ILE A 72 6.29 -1.18 0.37
N ILE A 73 5.50 -0.98 1.43
CA ILE A 73 5.01 0.36 1.83
C ILE A 73 6.19 1.31 2.11
N LEU A 74 7.18 0.85 2.87
CA LEU A 74 8.37 1.65 3.20
C LEU A 74 9.15 2.05 1.94
N ASP A 75 9.30 1.12 0.98
CA ASP A 75 9.96 1.37 -0.30
C ASP A 75 9.16 2.37 -1.16
N MET A 76 7.83 2.28 -1.16
CA MET A 76 6.95 3.26 -1.79
C MET A 76 7.08 4.65 -1.16
N GLU A 77 7.14 4.74 0.16
CA GLU A 77 7.38 6.00 0.88
C GLU A 77 8.75 6.61 0.55
N ASP A 78 9.79 5.80 0.41
CA ASP A 78 11.11 6.28 0.00
C ASP A 78 11.08 6.86 -1.41
N ILE A 79 10.43 6.17 -2.36
CA ILE A 79 10.24 6.67 -3.73
C ILE A 79 9.48 8.00 -3.71
N LEU A 80 8.42 8.10 -2.91
CA LEU A 80 7.63 9.33 -2.75
C LEU A 80 8.49 10.47 -2.19
N LYS A 81 9.25 10.22 -1.13
CA LYS A 81 10.16 11.21 -0.52
C LYS A 81 11.24 11.64 -1.50
N SER A 82 11.85 10.70 -2.22
CA SER A 82 12.86 10.96 -3.24
C SER A 82 12.30 11.82 -4.37
N CYS A 83 11.08 11.52 -4.84
CA CYS A 83 10.41 12.30 -5.87
C CYS A 83 10.07 13.73 -5.41
N MET A 84 9.68 13.91 -4.14
CA MET A 84 9.42 15.24 -3.58
C MET A 84 10.72 16.03 -3.34
N LYS A 85 11.80 15.37 -2.94
CA LYS A 85 13.09 16.00 -2.58
C LYS A 85 13.88 16.49 -3.79
N ARG A 86 13.73 15.86 -4.97
CA ARG A 86 14.36 16.34 -6.23
C ARG A 86 13.82 17.67 -6.76
N ARG A 87 12.86 18.28 -6.07
CA ARG A 87 12.18 19.52 -6.49
C ARG A 87 12.48 20.72 -5.59
N SER A 88 13.42 20.60 -4.64
CA SER A 88 13.96 21.70 -3.81
C SER A 88 15.20 22.34 -4.41
#